data_AF-A0A7V6QSL5-F1
#
_entry.id   AF-A0A7V6QSL5-F1
#
_cell.length_a   1.000
_cell.length_b   1.000
_cell.length_c   1.000
_cell.angle_alpha   90.00
_cell.angle_beta   90.00
_cell.angle_gamma   90.00
#
_symmetry.space_group_name_H-M   'P 1'
#
loop_
_entity.id
_entity.type
_entity.pdbx_description
1 polymer ?
#
loop_
_entity_poly.entity_id
_entity_poly.type
_entity_poly.pdbx_seq_one_letter_code
_entity_poly.pdbx_strand_id
1 'polypeptide(L)' 'MAARVRKIPQRTCIGCQTVKNKKELIRIVRTPELEVLIDATGK' A
#
# COMPACT_ATOMS: atom_id res chain seq x y z
N MET A 1 -18.79 20.99 -11.73
CA MET A 1 -18.67 20.49 -10.35
C MET A 1 -17.23 20.05 -10.11
N ALA A 2 -16.51 20.66 -9.18
CA ALA A 2 -15.15 20.25 -8.84
C ALA A 2 -15.19 18.87 -8.17
N ALA A 3 -14.46 17.89 -8.73
CA ALA A 3 -14.38 16.55 -8.16
C ALA A 3 -13.83 16.63 -6.72
N ARG A 4 -14.53 16.02 -5.75
CA ARG A 4 -14.09 15.96 -4.35
C ARG A 4 -12.72 15.26 -4.30
N VAL A 5 -11.69 15.97 -3.85
CA VAL A 5 -10.35 15.40 -3.69
C VAL A 5 -10.43 14.25 -2.69
N ARG A 6 -10.24 13.02 -3.16
CA ARG A 6 -10.21 11.84 -2.30
C ARG A 6 -8.93 11.88 -1.49
N LYS A 7 -9.02 11.73 -0.16
CA LYS A 7 -7.84 11.58 0.69
C LYS A 7 -7.06 10.34 0.22
N ILE A 8 -5.78 10.55 -0.13
CA ILE A 8 -4.89 9.45 -0.47
C ILE A 8 -4.48 8.79 0.86
N PRO A 9 -4.74 7.50 1.06
CA PRO A 9 -4.32 6.83 2.28
C PRO A 9 -2.79 6.77 2.37
N GLN A 10 -2.28 7.01 3.57
CA GLN A 10 -0.87 6.87 3.92
C GLN A 10 -0.65 5.56 4.67
N ARG A 11 0.55 4.99 4.58
CA ARG A 11 0.94 3.78 5.30
C ARG A 11 2.37 3.91 5.80
N THR A 12 2.71 3.16 6.84
CA THR A 12 4.09 3.08 7.34
C THR A 12 4.84 1.99 6.59
N CYS A 13 6.02 2.31 6.06
CA CYS A 13 6.91 1.31 5.45
C CYS A 13 7.53 0.43 6.54
N ILE A 14 7.47 -0.89 6.39
CA ILE A 14 8.05 -1.82 7.38
C ILE A 14 9.59 -1.77 7.39
N GLY A 15 10.24 -1.52 6.25
CA GLY A 15 11.71 -1.54 6.16
C GLY A 15 12.41 -0.29 6.71
N CYS A 16 11.82 0.89 6.51
CA CYS A 16 12.41 2.17 6.96
C CYS A 16 11.58 2.91 8.02
N GLN A 17 10.42 2.38 8.41
CA GLN A 17 9.54 2.93 9.45
C GLN A 17 8.99 4.35 9.20
N THR A 18 9.16 4.88 7.98
CA THR A 18 8.60 6.19 7.59
C THR A 18 7.18 6.06 7.05
N VAL A 19 6.35 7.08 7.28
CA VAL A 19 5.03 7.22 6.64
C VAL A 19 5.21 7.65 5.19
N LYS A 20 4.58 6.91 4.26
CA LYS A 20 4.59 7.19 2.81
C LYS A 20 3.19 7.09 2.22
N ASN A 21 2.97 7.70 1.06
CA ASN A 21 1.69 7.61 0.37
C ASN A 21 1.47 6.21 -0.21
N LYS A 22 0.21 5.76 -0.33
CA LYS A 22 -0.14 4.43 -0.87
C LYS A 22 0.53 4.10 -2.22
N LYS A 23 0.68 5.09 -3.12
CA LYS A 23 1.27 4.87 -4.46
C LYS A 23 2.79 4.71 -4.47
N GLU A 24 3.46 5.08 -3.38
CA GLU A 24 4.93 4.99 -3.26
C GLU A 24 5.37 3.66 -2.64
N LEU A 25 4.42 2.81 -2.24
CA LEU A 25 4.68 1.57 -1.53
C LEU A 25 4.27 0.37 -2.39
N ILE A 26 5.13 -0.65 -2.38
CA ILE A 26 4.81 -1.98 -2.92
C ILE A 26 4.11 -2.78 -1.81
N ARG A 27 3.01 -3.45 -2.15
CA ARG A 27 2.29 -4.31 -1.21
C ARG A 27 2.83 -5.72 -1.32
N ILE A 28 3.20 -6.29 -0.17
CA ILE A 28 3.55 -7.71 -0.03
C ILE A 28 2.45 -8.36 0.79
N VAL A 29 1.95 -9.51 0.36
CA VAL A 29 0.91 -10.29 1.02
C VAL A 29 1.47 -11.65 1.38
N ARG A 30 1.16 -12.13 2.59
CA ARG A 30 1.40 -13.50 3.00
C ARG A 30 0.09 -14.27 2.93
N THR A 31 0.05 -15.37 2.18
CA THR A 31 -1.15 -16.22 2.07
C THR A 31 -1.28 -17.14 3.30
N PRO A 32 -2.46 -17.73 3.54
CA PRO A 32 -2.64 -18.77 4.55
C PRO A 32 -1.70 -19.98 4.34
N GLU A 33 -1.35 -20.27 3.09
CA GLU A 33 -0.42 -21.32 2.67
C GLU A 33 1.05 -20.94 2.90
N LEU A 34 1.31 -19.80 3.55
CA LEU A 34 2.62 -19.26 3.90
C LEU A 34 3.44 -18.77 2.70
N GLU A 35 2.82 -18.58 1.55
CA GLU A 35 3.47 -17.99 0.38
C GLU A 35 3.57 -16.47 0.51
N VAL A 36 4.62 -15.90 -0.08
CA VAL A 36 4.85 -14.45 -0.11
C VAL A 36 4.67 -13.96 -1.54
N LEU A 37 3.69 -13.08 -1.74
CA LEU A 37 3.31 -12.57 -3.06
C LEU A 37 3.42 -11.04 -3.10
N ILE A 38 3.84 -10.52 -4.25
CA ILE A 38 3.83 -9.08 -4.54
C ILE A 38 2.48 -8.73 -5.17
N ASP A 39 1.71 -7.87 -4.49
CA ASP A 39 0.45 -7.35 -5.03
C ASP A 39 0.70 -6.03 -5.79
N ALA A 40 0.81 -6.14 -7.11
CA ALA A 40 0.97 -5.02 -8.01
C ALA A 40 -0.32 -4.19 -8.19
N THR A 41 -1.50 -4.77 -7.89
CA THR A 41 -2.79 -4.07 -8.06
C THR A 41 -3.07 -3.08 -6.95
N GLY A 42 -2.50 -3.33 -5.76
CA GLY A 42 -2.60 -2.47 -4.60
C GLY A 42 -4.03 -2.14 -4.20
N LYS A 43 -5.00 -3.01 -4.53
CA LYS A 43 -6.40 -2.85 -4.09
C LYS A 43 -6.49 -3.01 -2.58
#